data_AF-A0A4Y9YQ63-F1
#
_entry.id   AF-A0A4Y9YQ63-F1
#
_cell.length_a   1.000
_cell.length_b   1.000
_cell.length_c   1.000
_cell.angle_alpha   90.00
_cell.angle_beta   90.00
_cell.angle_gamma   90.00
#
_symmetry.space_group_name_H-M   'P 1'
#
loop_
_entity.id
_entity.type
_entity.pdbx_description
1 polymer ?
#
loop_
_entity_poly.entity_id
_entity_poly.type
_entity_poly.pdbx_seq_one_letter_code
_entity_poly.pdbx_strand_id
1 'polypeptide(L)'
;MFDLAGKTRSGVQAAYTRIVLTRFGVAFILLTLVHCFAQGALQVSLFVGDARASSLLDDIIYAADLPPSGISWLQKPGPGNYTLSFCTNLPIAENGAESCVTVYQTGAQDWNDAVVSAKNVDLVARDMTANVLSRRTLKVDDISPSFNATGGVAGVNLTYQGTGDNQSSVLLSEHCTRSLVYADEVMGTYKKEDAALLGLQFWLLILSFVAILYSSIPQISAVICTRVLSTAWAAYSIDNTRYHETMFRALYAEPDTPCSFDLFPTHFKTRSAFAIANLVLNATALLFTVYLGRLLIKNFKEYTFQRVGPPQGIIRIYRFFLTIFVLLQLSVFFLVTAVALWTTWLLNGPLVHISLHTPIYKALFIFTIVSLPPWIVMGWYAVRRELRSLMAGFLAVSFIYIACWSIMFYSQVYRWTFITWVFFACVTVASFVVLVLATVFAVLCWLNFGKGLRQFLDAEAALAKANFTPEVFSQEQTATKLSDVLSDHKVYSFGTVKQDINWDPDDAGPPIIVIGLQNEHDTSQRDE
;
A
#
# COMPACT_ATOMS: atom_id res chain seq x y z
N MET A 1 13.97 2.90 32.61
CA MET A 1 14.06 1.88 31.54
C MET A 1 13.78 0.46 32.04
N PHE A 2 14.11 0.10 33.29
CA PHE A 2 13.75 -1.20 33.90
C PHE A 2 12.28 -1.33 34.35
N ASP A 3 11.53 -0.22 34.48
CA ASP A 3 10.09 -0.23 34.78
C ASP A 3 9.19 -0.44 33.54
N LEU A 4 9.78 -0.51 32.33
CA LEU A 4 9.06 -0.95 31.14
C LEU A 4 8.86 -2.48 31.13
N ALA A 5 9.81 -3.26 31.66
CA ALA A 5 9.80 -4.72 31.58
C ALA A 5 8.69 -5.36 32.44
N GLY A 6 8.39 -4.79 33.62
CA GLY A 6 7.29 -5.23 34.48
C GLY A 6 5.92 -4.91 33.86
N LYS A 7 5.79 -3.73 33.25
CA LYS A 7 4.57 -3.28 32.57
C LYS A 7 4.31 -4.02 31.25
N THR A 8 5.36 -4.47 30.56
CA THR A 8 5.22 -5.31 29.36
C THR A 8 4.78 -6.72 29.69
N ARG A 9 5.22 -7.32 30.81
CA ARG A 9 4.86 -8.72 31.13
C ARG A 9 3.39 -8.88 31.50
N SER A 10 2.83 -7.99 32.32
CA SER A 10 1.39 -7.99 32.63
C SER A 10 0.54 -7.60 31.41
N GLY A 11 1.05 -6.67 30.57
CA GLY A 11 0.42 -6.30 29.31
C GLY A 11 0.37 -7.45 28.30
N VAL A 12 1.43 -8.25 28.19
CA VAL A 12 1.49 -9.42 27.30
C VAL A 12 0.55 -10.52 27.79
N GLN A 13 0.45 -10.78 29.09
CA GLN A 13 -0.52 -11.75 29.62
C GLN A 13 -1.97 -11.32 29.40
N ALA A 14 -2.29 -10.03 29.60
CA ALA A 14 -3.62 -9.47 29.33
C ALA A 14 -3.94 -9.45 27.82
N ALA A 15 -2.95 -9.17 26.97
CA ALA A 15 -3.09 -9.27 25.52
C ALA A 15 -3.29 -10.73 25.09
N TYR A 16 -2.53 -11.67 25.65
CA TYR A 16 -2.65 -13.10 25.37
C TYR A 16 -4.04 -13.65 25.71
N THR A 17 -4.58 -13.29 26.87
CA THR A 17 -5.96 -13.68 27.24
C THR A 17 -7.00 -13.09 26.30
N ARG A 18 -6.78 -11.87 25.76
CA ARG A 18 -7.67 -11.26 24.76
C ARG A 18 -7.53 -11.85 23.34
N ILE A 19 -6.32 -12.27 22.94
CA ILE A 19 -6.07 -12.89 21.62
C ILE A 19 -6.68 -14.29 21.53
N VAL A 20 -6.63 -15.06 22.61
CA VAL A 20 -7.27 -16.39 22.69
C VAL A 20 -8.81 -16.29 22.71
N LEU A 21 -9.36 -15.08 22.88
CA LEU A 21 -10.75 -14.89 23.28
C LEU A 21 -11.79 -15.04 22.15
N THR A 22 -11.41 -15.02 20.86
CA THR A 22 -12.40 -15.24 19.78
C THR A 22 -11.87 -16.15 18.67
N ARG A 23 -12.64 -17.19 18.34
CA ARG A 23 -12.34 -18.11 17.23
C ARG A 23 -12.11 -17.37 15.90
N PHE A 24 -12.79 -16.24 15.70
CA PHE A 24 -12.66 -15.39 14.51
C PHE A 24 -11.33 -14.64 14.44
N GLY A 25 -10.79 -14.15 15.56
CA GLY A 25 -9.50 -13.46 15.59
C GLY A 25 -8.34 -14.39 15.22
N VAL A 26 -8.36 -15.62 15.76
CA VAL A 26 -7.39 -16.66 15.40
C VAL A 26 -7.49 -17.01 13.91
N ALA A 27 -8.70 -17.23 13.39
CA ALA A 27 -8.91 -17.50 11.97
C ALA A 27 -8.41 -16.35 11.08
N PHE A 28 -8.65 -15.10 11.47
CA PHE A 28 -8.19 -13.91 10.74
C PHE A 28 -6.66 -13.83 10.66
N ILE A 29 -5.95 -14.07 11.77
CA ILE A 29 -4.48 -14.07 11.79
C ILE A 29 -3.93 -15.23 10.96
N LEU A 30 -4.45 -16.45 11.13
CA LEU A 30 -3.97 -17.62 10.39
C LEU A 30 -4.13 -17.43 8.88
N LEU A 31 -5.31 -16.98 8.42
CA LEU A 31 -5.53 -16.71 7.00
C LEU A 31 -4.65 -15.57 6.50
N THR A 32 -4.48 -14.50 7.28
CA THR A 32 -3.58 -13.39 6.90
C THR A 32 -2.15 -13.88 6.76
N LEU A 33 -1.68 -14.74 7.66
CA LEU A 33 -0.35 -15.33 7.62
C LEU A 33 -0.17 -16.21 6.38
N VAL A 34 -1.11 -17.11 6.11
CA VAL A 34 -1.10 -17.96 4.91
C VAL A 34 -1.07 -17.10 3.63
N HIS A 35 -1.93 -16.10 3.52
CA HIS A 35 -1.94 -15.19 2.38
C HIS A 35 -0.64 -14.38 2.27
N CYS A 36 -0.10 -13.87 3.38
CA CYS A 36 1.15 -13.11 3.39
C CYS A 36 2.31 -13.94 2.83
N PHE A 37 2.47 -15.20 3.25
CA PHE A 37 3.54 -16.05 2.74
C PHE A 37 3.29 -16.51 1.30
N ALA A 38 2.06 -16.88 0.96
CA ALA A 38 1.73 -17.28 -0.41
C ALA A 38 1.93 -16.14 -1.41
N GLN A 39 1.44 -14.94 -1.10
CA GLN A 39 1.64 -13.75 -1.93
C GLN A 39 3.10 -13.31 -1.91
N GLY A 40 3.77 -13.35 -0.76
CA GLY A 40 5.20 -13.06 -0.64
C GLY A 40 6.04 -13.95 -1.55
N ALA A 41 5.77 -15.27 -1.61
CA ALA A 41 6.47 -16.19 -2.49
C ALA A 41 6.25 -15.89 -3.98
N LEU A 42 5.03 -15.53 -4.38
CA LEU A 42 4.75 -15.08 -5.76
C LEU A 42 5.50 -13.77 -6.08
N GLN A 43 5.47 -12.79 -5.18
CA GLN A 43 6.16 -11.50 -5.35
C GLN A 43 7.68 -11.67 -5.43
N VAL A 44 8.27 -12.55 -4.62
CA VAL A 44 9.70 -12.90 -4.72
C VAL A 44 10.01 -13.58 -6.06
N SER A 45 9.13 -14.45 -6.55
CA SER A 45 9.31 -15.11 -7.86
C SER A 45 9.27 -14.12 -9.03
N LEU A 46 8.33 -13.17 -8.98
CA LEU A 46 8.24 -12.06 -9.92
C LEU A 46 9.51 -11.18 -9.86
N PHE A 47 9.89 -10.75 -8.64
CA PHE A 47 11.08 -9.94 -8.40
C PHE A 47 12.36 -10.60 -8.93
N VAL A 48 12.57 -11.89 -8.67
CA VAL A 48 13.76 -12.62 -9.16
C VAL A 48 13.74 -12.73 -10.69
N GLY A 49 12.57 -12.93 -11.29
CA GLY A 49 12.42 -12.97 -12.75
C GLY A 49 12.80 -11.65 -13.41
N ASP A 50 12.32 -10.54 -12.87
CA ASP A 50 12.63 -9.20 -13.38
C ASP A 50 14.06 -8.78 -13.07
N ALA A 51 14.60 -9.15 -11.90
CA ALA A 51 15.98 -8.85 -11.54
C ALA A 51 16.97 -9.53 -12.47
N ARG A 52 16.70 -10.77 -12.89
CA ARG A 52 17.51 -11.46 -13.91
C ARG A 52 17.41 -10.81 -15.28
N ALA A 53 16.21 -10.40 -15.70
CA ALA A 53 16.00 -9.71 -16.97
C ALA A 53 16.71 -8.35 -17.00
N SER A 54 16.57 -7.55 -15.94
CA SER A 54 17.27 -6.27 -15.76
C SER A 54 18.78 -6.46 -15.72
N SER A 55 19.30 -7.43 -14.95
CA SER A 55 20.75 -7.70 -14.91
C SER A 55 21.32 -8.09 -16.28
N LEU A 56 20.61 -8.91 -17.05
CA LEU A 56 21.03 -9.27 -18.40
C LEU A 56 21.10 -8.03 -19.31
N LEU A 57 20.11 -7.15 -19.22
CA LEU A 57 20.09 -5.91 -19.99
C LEU A 57 21.19 -4.93 -19.55
N ASP A 58 21.39 -4.77 -18.24
CA ASP A 58 22.48 -3.99 -17.65
C ASP A 58 23.85 -4.46 -18.20
N ASP A 59 24.09 -5.78 -18.24
CA ASP A 59 25.33 -6.36 -18.76
C ASP A 59 25.51 -6.08 -20.27
N ILE A 60 24.43 -6.15 -21.06
CA ILE A 60 24.45 -5.81 -22.50
C ILE A 60 24.74 -4.32 -22.71
N ILE A 61 24.05 -3.45 -21.97
CA ILE A 61 24.19 -1.99 -22.06
C ILE A 61 25.60 -1.57 -21.66
N TYR A 62 26.16 -2.19 -20.61
CA TYR A 62 27.53 -1.96 -20.16
C TYR A 62 28.55 -2.43 -21.20
N ALA A 63 28.38 -3.62 -21.78
CA ALA A 63 29.25 -4.14 -22.84
C ALA A 63 29.18 -3.30 -24.13
N ALA A 64 28.06 -2.62 -24.38
CA ALA A 64 27.88 -1.72 -25.51
C ALA A 64 28.53 -0.34 -25.32
N ASP A 65 29.14 -0.06 -24.16
CA ASP A 65 29.74 1.23 -23.79
C ASP A 65 28.77 2.41 -23.95
N LEU A 66 27.49 2.18 -23.60
CA LEU A 66 26.47 3.22 -23.67
C LEU A 66 26.58 4.20 -22.48
N PRO A 67 26.35 5.50 -22.69
CA PRO A 67 26.47 6.48 -21.62
C PRO A 67 25.41 6.22 -20.53
N PRO A 68 25.80 6.19 -19.24
CA PRO A 68 24.89 5.88 -18.14
C PRO A 68 23.82 6.94 -17.89
N SER A 69 23.92 8.11 -18.53
CA SER A 69 22.91 9.17 -18.50
C SER A 69 21.86 9.04 -19.61
N GLY A 70 21.95 8.02 -20.46
CA GLY A 70 20.98 7.77 -21.51
C GLY A 70 19.58 7.50 -20.96
N ILE A 71 18.58 8.17 -21.51
CA ILE A 71 17.17 7.94 -21.21
C ILE A 71 16.43 7.59 -22.49
N SER A 72 15.55 6.61 -22.39
CA SER A 72 14.70 6.25 -23.51
C SER A 72 13.41 7.08 -23.55
N TRP A 73 12.98 7.46 -24.76
CA TRP A 73 11.72 8.15 -24.98
C TRP A 73 10.91 7.45 -26.06
N LEU A 74 9.85 6.76 -25.62
CA LEU A 74 8.90 6.12 -26.50
C LEU A 74 7.70 7.03 -26.76
N GLN A 75 7.46 7.41 -28.01
CA GLN A 75 6.24 8.09 -28.43
C GLN A 75 5.33 7.13 -29.21
N LYS A 76 4.03 7.38 -29.11
CA LYS A 76 2.98 6.62 -29.80
C LYS A 76 2.12 7.58 -30.62
N PRO A 77 2.59 8.02 -31.80
CA PRO A 77 1.83 8.96 -32.64
C PRO A 77 0.49 8.37 -33.15
N GLY A 78 0.32 7.05 -33.14
CA GLY A 78 -0.92 6.38 -33.52
C GLY A 78 -0.95 4.90 -33.11
N PRO A 79 -2.09 4.21 -33.33
CA PRO A 79 -2.20 2.79 -33.04
C PRO A 79 -1.23 1.98 -33.92
N GLY A 80 -0.30 1.28 -33.29
CA GLY A 80 0.71 0.45 -33.97
C GLY A 80 1.94 1.20 -34.49
N ASN A 81 1.98 2.53 -34.38
CA ASN A 81 3.16 3.32 -34.75
C ASN A 81 3.96 3.69 -33.51
N TYR A 82 5.22 3.27 -33.47
CA TYR A 82 6.14 3.55 -32.37
C TYR A 82 7.35 4.32 -32.87
N THR A 83 7.72 5.38 -32.16
CA THR A 83 8.99 6.07 -32.33
C THR A 83 9.75 5.99 -31.01
N LEU A 84 10.88 5.29 -31.02
CA LEU A 84 11.75 5.15 -29.87
C LEU A 84 13.01 5.98 -30.12
N SER A 85 13.24 6.94 -29.22
CA SER A 85 14.41 7.79 -29.25
C SER A 85 15.26 7.56 -28.00
N PHE A 86 16.57 7.73 -28.15
CA PHE A 86 17.54 7.71 -27.08
C PHE A 86 18.05 9.13 -26.85
N CYS A 87 17.86 9.66 -25.65
CA CYS A 87 18.15 11.05 -25.31
C CYS A 87 19.25 11.12 -24.26
N THR A 88 20.15 12.10 -24.38
CA THR A 88 21.15 12.40 -23.33
C THR A 88 20.62 13.37 -22.28
N ASN A 89 19.55 14.10 -22.59
CA ASN A 89 18.80 14.96 -21.66
C ASN A 89 17.32 14.57 -21.60
N LEU A 90 16.62 15.06 -20.58
CA LEU A 90 15.18 14.83 -20.44
C LEU A 90 14.41 15.50 -21.59
N PRO A 91 13.55 14.79 -22.33
CA PRO A 91 12.86 15.36 -23.50
C PRO A 91 11.84 16.45 -23.13
N ILE A 92 11.41 16.51 -21.87
CA ILE A 92 10.53 17.58 -21.33
C ILE A 92 11.32 18.86 -21.00
N ALA A 93 12.65 18.79 -20.90
CA ALA A 93 13.48 19.96 -20.67
C ALA A 93 13.56 20.86 -21.91
N GLU A 94 13.91 22.13 -21.69
CA GLU A 94 14.21 23.07 -22.78
C GLU A 94 15.38 22.50 -23.61
N ASN A 95 15.19 22.37 -24.92
CA ASN A 95 16.11 21.71 -25.87
C ASN A 95 16.33 20.19 -25.63
N GLY A 96 15.54 19.58 -24.76
CA GLY A 96 15.64 18.15 -24.46
C GLY A 96 15.39 17.25 -25.66
N ALA A 97 14.41 17.61 -26.49
CA ALA A 97 14.08 16.87 -27.71
C ALA A 97 15.19 16.89 -28.77
N GLU A 98 16.02 17.95 -28.81
CA GLU A 98 17.15 18.05 -29.75
C GLU A 98 18.31 17.12 -29.36
N SER A 99 18.39 16.74 -28.09
CA SER A 99 19.38 15.77 -27.59
C SER A 99 19.04 14.31 -27.91
N CYS A 100 17.89 14.07 -28.52
CA CYS A 100 17.36 12.74 -28.79
C CYS A 100 17.74 12.27 -30.19
N VAL A 101 18.29 11.06 -30.28
CA VAL A 101 18.53 10.36 -31.53
C VAL A 101 17.44 9.30 -31.70
N THR A 102 16.77 9.28 -32.85
CA THR A 102 15.78 8.23 -33.14
C THR A 102 16.51 6.91 -33.34
N VAL A 103 16.18 5.90 -32.54
CA VAL A 103 16.79 4.56 -32.59
C VAL A 103 15.91 3.60 -33.37
N TYR A 104 14.59 3.78 -33.29
CA TYR A 104 13.62 2.97 -34.02
C TYR A 104 12.38 3.78 -34.37
N GLN A 105 11.86 3.55 -35.57
CA GLN A 105 10.59 4.11 -36.05
C GLN A 105 9.87 3.08 -36.90
N THR A 106 8.62 2.77 -36.54
CA THR A 106 7.77 1.84 -37.31
C THR A 106 7.62 2.33 -38.74
N GLY A 107 7.88 1.46 -39.71
CA GLY A 107 7.73 1.75 -41.15
C GLY A 107 8.89 2.49 -41.81
N ALA A 108 9.97 2.80 -41.09
CA ALA A 108 11.19 3.31 -41.71
C ALA A 108 11.90 2.18 -42.49
N GLN A 109 12.14 2.36 -43.80
CA GLN A 109 12.69 1.34 -44.70
C GLN A 109 14.24 1.29 -44.75
N ASP A 110 14.93 2.26 -44.16
CA ASP A 110 16.38 2.48 -44.35
C ASP A 110 17.28 1.83 -43.28
N TRP A 111 16.86 0.74 -42.62
CA TRP A 111 17.72 0.05 -41.65
C TRP A 111 18.75 -0.90 -42.29
N ASN A 112 18.75 -1.00 -43.62
CA ASN A 112 19.50 -2.02 -44.37
C ASN A 112 21.03 -1.79 -44.41
N ASP A 113 21.53 -0.60 -44.08
CA ASP A 113 22.98 -0.33 -44.04
C ASP A 113 23.70 -0.91 -42.80
N ALA A 114 22.95 -1.47 -41.83
CA ALA A 114 23.51 -2.01 -40.58
C ALA A 114 23.26 -3.52 -40.34
N VAL A 115 22.57 -4.23 -41.24
CA VAL A 115 22.31 -5.67 -41.09
C VAL A 115 23.51 -6.47 -41.61
N VAL A 116 24.52 -6.67 -40.76
CA VAL A 116 25.59 -7.64 -41.03
C VAL A 116 25.00 -9.06 -40.91
N SER A 117 24.54 -9.57 -42.06
CA SER A 117 24.46 -10.98 -42.43
C SER A 117 24.01 -11.97 -41.34
N ALA A 118 22.72 -11.99 -41.02
CA ALA A 118 22.06 -13.15 -40.39
C ALA A 118 21.89 -14.35 -41.37
N LYS A 119 22.78 -14.50 -42.36
CA LYS A 119 22.58 -15.37 -43.54
C LYS A 119 22.64 -16.88 -43.26
N ASN A 120 22.64 -17.34 -42.00
CA ASN A 120 22.64 -18.77 -41.66
C ASN A 120 21.72 -19.18 -40.47
N VAL A 121 20.87 -18.28 -39.93
CA VAL A 121 19.90 -18.67 -38.88
C VAL A 121 18.51 -19.03 -39.44
N ASP A 122 18.29 -18.78 -40.73
CA ASP A 122 17.10 -19.19 -41.46
C ASP A 122 17.21 -20.66 -41.87
N LEU A 123 16.60 -21.57 -41.09
CA LEU A 123 15.90 -22.79 -41.57
C LEU A 123 15.39 -23.73 -40.46
N VAL A 124 15.56 -23.42 -39.16
CA VAL A 124 15.03 -24.30 -38.07
C VAL A 124 13.78 -23.72 -37.39
N ALA A 125 13.45 -22.44 -37.60
CA ALA A 125 12.30 -21.82 -36.94
C ALA A 125 10.93 -22.19 -37.54
N ARG A 126 10.88 -22.83 -38.71
CA ARG A 126 9.61 -23.12 -39.41
C ARG A 126 9.03 -24.52 -39.17
N ASP A 127 9.75 -25.42 -38.49
CA ASP A 127 9.31 -26.81 -38.24
C ASP A 127 9.00 -27.13 -36.77
N MET A 128 8.91 -26.12 -35.90
CA MET A 128 8.47 -26.29 -34.51
C MET A 128 6.94 -26.38 -34.40
N THR A 129 6.32 -27.31 -35.13
CA THR A 129 4.96 -27.74 -34.83
C THR A 129 4.95 -28.67 -33.62
N ALA A 130 4.43 -28.11 -32.52
CA ALA A 130 3.57 -28.76 -31.52
C ALA A 130 4.15 -29.69 -30.43
N ASN A 131 5.38 -30.22 -30.48
CA ASN A 131 5.82 -31.16 -29.45
C ASN A 131 7.19 -30.82 -28.86
N VAL A 132 7.19 -30.25 -27.64
CA VAL A 132 8.16 -30.42 -26.52
C VAL A 132 8.21 -29.10 -25.72
N LEU A 133 7.40 -29.05 -24.66
CA LEU A 133 7.35 -27.99 -23.63
C LEU A 133 8.59 -28.01 -22.71
N SER A 134 9.80 -27.95 -23.26
CA SER A 134 10.97 -27.60 -22.46
C SER A 134 11.05 -26.07 -22.41
N ARG A 135 10.37 -25.49 -21.41
CA ARG A 135 10.31 -24.06 -21.11
C ARG A 135 11.71 -23.55 -20.73
N ARG A 136 12.59 -23.33 -21.70
CA ARG A 136 13.96 -22.85 -21.45
C ARG A 136 13.97 -21.33 -21.41
N THR A 137 14.46 -20.79 -20.30
CA THR A 137 14.89 -19.40 -20.19
C THR A 137 16.16 -19.22 -21.01
N LEU A 138 16.28 -18.12 -21.76
CA LEU A 138 17.52 -17.76 -22.46
C LEU A 138 18.66 -17.73 -21.42
N LYS A 139 19.64 -18.63 -21.58
CA LYS A 139 20.84 -18.67 -20.75
C LYS A 139 21.99 -18.16 -21.60
N VAL A 140 22.42 -16.94 -21.27
CA VAL A 140 23.56 -16.28 -21.91
C VAL A 140 24.81 -16.73 -21.18
N ASP A 141 25.79 -17.24 -21.93
CA ASP A 141 27.03 -17.79 -21.40
C ASP A 141 28.16 -16.76 -21.42
N ASP A 142 28.24 -15.92 -22.47
CA ASP A 142 29.20 -14.81 -22.60
C ASP A 142 28.59 -13.59 -23.30
N ILE A 143 28.95 -12.41 -22.81
CA ILE A 143 28.57 -11.09 -23.34
C ILE A 143 29.87 -10.32 -23.57
N SER A 144 30.25 -10.15 -24.83
CA SER A 144 31.50 -9.48 -25.19
C SER A 144 31.29 -8.33 -26.18
N PRO A 145 32.01 -7.20 -26.02
CA PRO A 145 31.95 -6.10 -26.97
C PRO A 145 32.52 -6.54 -28.33
N SER A 146 31.85 -6.13 -29.40
CA SER A 146 32.36 -6.25 -30.77
C SER A 146 32.93 -4.91 -31.22
N PHE A 147 34.19 -4.87 -31.64
CA PHE A 147 34.86 -3.64 -32.04
C PHE A 147 34.86 -3.45 -33.56
N ASN A 148 34.64 -2.20 -34.01
CA ASN A 148 34.82 -1.83 -35.41
C ASN A 148 36.32 -1.68 -35.76
N ALA A 149 36.62 -1.49 -37.05
CA ALA A 149 38.00 -1.28 -37.51
C ALA A 149 38.70 -0.05 -36.89
N THR A 150 37.94 0.90 -36.36
CA THR A 150 38.46 2.11 -35.69
C THR A 150 38.70 1.93 -34.18
N GLY A 151 38.37 0.76 -33.62
CA GLY A 151 38.49 0.46 -32.19
C GLY A 151 37.33 0.92 -31.31
N GLY A 152 36.27 1.49 -31.90
CA GLY A 152 35.01 1.78 -31.21
C GLY A 152 34.10 0.55 -31.11
N VAL A 153 33.20 0.52 -30.13
CA VAL A 153 32.25 -0.60 -29.96
C VAL A 153 31.18 -0.53 -31.05
N ALA A 154 31.17 -1.51 -31.95
CA ALA A 154 30.19 -1.64 -33.05
C ALA A 154 28.88 -2.31 -32.60
N GLY A 155 28.94 -3.08 -31.52
CA GLY A 155 27.84 -3.91 -31.05
C GLY A 155 28.27 -4.86 -29.93
N VAL A 156 27.40 -5.80 -29.58
CA VAL A 156 27.65 -6.79 -28.53
C VAL A 156 27.44 -8.18 -29.09
N ASN A 157 28.43 -9.05 -28.96
CA ASN A 157 28.31 -10.45 -29.33
C ASN A 157 27.73 -11.23 -28.15
N LEU A 158 26.55 -11.81 -28.33
CA LEU A 158 25.87 -12.63 -27.35
C LEU A 158 26.03 -14.10 -27.69
N THR A 159 26.71 -14.85 -26.83
CA THR A 159 26.73 -16.31 -26.94
C THR A 159 25.71 -16.92 -25.98
N TYR A 160 24.87 -17.80 -26.49
CA TYR A 160 23.83 -18.46 -25.71
C TYR A 160 23.72 -19.94 -26.07
N GLN A 161 23.25 -20.73 -25.10
CA GLN A 161 23.02 -22.15 -25.29
C GLN A 161 21.70 -22.35 -26.05
N GLY A 162 21.81 -22.83 -27.29
CA GLY A 162 20.66 -23.06 -28.17
C GLY A 162 19.86 -24.32 -27.81
N THR A 163 18.99 -24.74 -28.74
CA THR A 163 18.28 -26.02 -28.62
C THR A 163 19.23 -27.15 -29.02
N GLY A 164 19.80 -27.82 -28.02
CA GLY A 164 20.90 -28.80 -28.18
C GLY A 164 22.19 -28.26 -27.56
N ASP A 165 23.26 -29.06 -27.48
CA ASP A 165 24.56 -28.60 -26.96
C ASP A 165 25.30 -27.62 -27.90
N ASN A 166 24.58 -27.03 -28.85
CA ASN A 166 25.12 -26.10 -29.83
C ASN A 166 25.10 -24.68 -29.24
N GLN A 167 26.28 -24.11 -29.03
CA GLN A 167 26.43 -22.69 -28.75
C GLN A 167 26.08 -21.90 -30.01
N SER A 168 25.18 -20.93 -29.86
CA SER A 168 24.81 -19.99 -30.92
C SER A 168 25.30 -18.60 -30.51
N SER A 169 25.74 -17.81 -31.48
CA SER A 169 26.13 -16.42 -31.25
C SER A 169 25.28 -15.49 -32.11
N VAL A 170 24.88 -14.36 -31.54
CA VAL A 170 24.14 -13.29 -32.22
C VAL A 170 24.83 -11.97 -31.92
N LEU A 171 25.16 -11.23 -32.98
CA LEU A 171 25.71 -9.88 -32.88
C LEU A 171 24.57 -8.87 -32.78
N LEU A 172 24.45 -8.22 -31.63
CA LEU A 172 23.55 -7.09 -31.43
C LEU A 172 24.20 -5.81 -31.97
N SER A 173 23.55 -5.17 -32.95
CA SER A 173 24.01 -3.89 -33.52
C SER A 173 23.96 -2.75 -32.49
N GLU A 174 24.72 -1.68 -32.73
CA GLU A 174 24.67 -0.45 -31.91
C GLU A 174 23.25 0.13 -31.79
N HIS A 175 22.46 0.08 -32.87
CA HIS A 175 21.05 0.51 -32.82
C HIS A 175 20.21 -0.41 -31.93
N CYS A 176 20.42 -1.73 -32.01
CA CYS A 176 19.76 -2.66 -31.12
C CYS A 176 20.09 -2.38 -29.65
N THR A 177 21.37 -2.26 -29.29
CA THR A 177 21.77 -2.05 -27.88
C THR A 177 21.24 -0.73 -27.32
N ARG A 178 21.22 0.35 -28.10
CA ARG A 178 20.58 1.63 -27.70
C ARG A 178 19.08 1.48 -27.48
N SER A 179 18.39 0.66 -28.26
CA SER A 179 16.95 0.41 -28.08
C SER A 179 16.65 -0.41 -26.82
N LEU A 180 17.60 -1.21 -26.33
CA LEU A 180 17.47 -2.03 -25.12
C LEU A 180 17.50 -1.21 -23.82
N VAL A 181 17.93 0.05 -23.87
CA VAL A 181 17.86 0.96 -22.71
C VAL A 181 16.41 1.13 -22.24
N TYR A 182 15.46 1.19 -23.18
CA TYR A 182 14.03 1.21 -22.84
C TYR A 182 13.59 -0.07 -22.13
N ALA A 183 14.05 -1.23 -22.61
CA ALA A 183 13.74 -2.49 -21.98
C ALA A 183 14.30 -2.55 -20.54
N ASP A 184 15.51 -2.06 -20.32
CA ASP A 184 16.12 -2.05 -18.99
C ASP A 184 15.34 -1.15 -18.04
N GLU A 185 14.99 0.06 -18.47
CA GLU A 185 14.18 0.98 -17.68
C GLU A 185 12.86 0.31 -17.25
N VAL A 186 12.16 -0.35 -18.19
CA VAL A 186 10.90 -1.06 -17.88
C VAL A 186 11.12 -2.22 -16.91
N MET A 187 12.10 -3.10 -17.13
CA MET A 187 12.39 -4.23 -16.22
C MET A 187 12.82 -3.73 -14.84
N GLY A 188 13.61 -2.65 -14.81
CA GLY A 188 14.03 -1.95 -13.61
C GLY A 188 12.87 -1.31 -12.85
N THR A 189 11.79 -0.89 -13.51
CA THR A 189 10.57 -0.43 -12.84
C THR A 189 9.76 -1.58 -12.25
N TYR A 190 9.61 -2.71 -12.96
CA TYR A 190 8.92 -3.89 -12.44
C TYR A 190 9.60 -4.47 -11.20
N LYS A 191 10.93 -4.58 -11.22
CA LYS A 191 11.75 -4.97 -10.06
C LYS A 191 11.44 -4.14 -8.81
N LYS A 192 11.30 -2.81 -8.96
CA LYS A 192 11.00 -1.89 -7.85
C LYS A 192 9.53 -1.98 -7.40
N GLU A 193 8.61 -2.17 -8.35
CA GLU A 193 7.19 -2.40 -8.07
C GLU A 193 6.98 -3.66 -7.22
N ASP A 194 7.55 -4.79 -7.64
CA ASP A 194 7.37 -6.07 -6.95
C ASP A 194 8.02 -6.05 -5.55
N ALA A 195 9.13 -5.34 -5.38
CA ALA A 195 9.72 -5.09 -4.06
C ALA A 195 8.80 -4.29 -3.14
N ALA A 196 8.11 -3.26 -3.65
CA ALA A 196 7.14 -2.48 -2.89
C ALA A 196 5.89 -3.31 -2.54
N LEU A 197 5.41 -4.15 -3.45
CA LEU A 197 4.29 -5.07 -3.21
C LEU A 197 4.65 -6.18 -2.20
N LEU A 198 5.90 -6.64 -2.18
CA LEU A 198 6.42 -7.53 -1.14
C LEU A 198 6.40 -6.82 0.22
N GLY A 199 6.91 -5.59 0.30
CA GLY A 199 6.84 -4.77 1.50
C GLY A 199 5.41 -4.54 1.99
N LEU A 200 4.45 -4.37 1.06
CA LEU A 200 3.04 -4.25 1.37
C LEU A 200 2.47 -5.49 2.09
N GLN A 201 2.88 -6.70 1.71
CA GLN A 201 2.40 -7.92 2.39
C GLN A 201 2.84 -7.97 3.85
N PHE A 202 4.10 -7.66 4.13
CA PHE A 202 4.61 -7.58 5.50
C PHE A 202 3.91 -6.48 6.30
N TRP A 203 3.68 -5.32 5.69
CA TRP A 203 2.93 -4.23 6.31
C TRP A 203 1.51 -4.66 6.69
N LEU A 204 0.79 -5.35 5.79
CA LEU A 204 -0.56 -5.85 6.06
C LEU A 204 -0.58 -6.91 7.16
N LEU A 205 0.44 -7.77 7.24
CA LEU A 205 0.60 -8.73 8.33
C LEU A 205 0.77 -8.01 9.68
N ILE A 206 1.64 -7.00 9.74
CA ILE A 206 1.87 -6.19 10.95
C ILE A 206 0.56 -5.49 11.37
N LEU A 207 -0.13 -4.82 10.44
CA LEU A 207 -1.40 -4.15 10.72
C LEU A 207 -2.46 -5.12 11.21
N SER A 208 -2.56 -6.30 10.60
CA SER A 208 -3.53 -7.33 10.99
C SER A 208 -3.24 -7.89 12.38
N PHE A 209 -1.97 -8.12 12.71
CA PHE A 209 -1.56 -8.55 14.04
C PHE A 209 -1.89 -7.48 15.09
N VAL A 210 -1.48 -6.23 14.86
CA VAL A 210 -1.78 -5.08 15.74
C VAL A 210 -3.30 -4.87 15.88
N ALA A 211 -4.07 -5.05 14.81
CA ALA A 211 -5.53 -4.94 14.84
C ALA A 211 -6.16 -5.92 15.84
N ILE A 212 -5.71 -7.17 15.87
CA ILE A 212 -6.22 -8.18 16.79
C ILE A 212 -5.71 -7.94 18.22
N LEU A 213 -4.41 -7.64 18.38
CA LEU A 213 -3.81 -7.34 19.70
C LEU A 213 -4.56 -6.24 20.45
N TYR A 214 -4.90 -5.16 19.74
CA TYR A 214 -5.55 -3.99 20.32
C TYR A 214 -7.06 -3.96 20.10
N SER A 215 -7.66 -5.01 19.51
CA SER A 215 -9.08 -5.05 19.14
C SER A 215 -9.53 -3.79 18.38
N SER A 216 -8.72 -3.39 17.41
CA SER A 216 -8.74 -2.04 16.86
C SER A 216 -9.43 -1.97 15.50
N ILE A 217 -10.64 -1.38 15.50
CA ILE A 217 -11.50 -1.20 14.31
C ILE A 217 -10.80 -0.42 13.16
N PRO A 218 -10.03 0.66 13.41
CA PRO A 218 -9.36 1.40 12.34
C PRO A 218 -8.36 0.55 11.56
N GLN A 219 -7.57 -0.27 12.23
CA GLN A 219 -6.55 -1.09 11.59
C GLN A 219 -7.21 -2.15 10.69
N ILE A 220 -8.31 -2.79 11.14
CA ILE A 220 -9.09 -3.71 10.28
C ILE A 220 -9.61 -2.98 9.04
N SER A 221 -10.14 -1.77 9.23
CA SER A 221 -10.68 -0.97 8.12
C SER A 221 -9.57 -0.56 7.13
N ALA A 222 -8.39 -0.20 7.63
CA ALA A 222 -7.21 0.10 6.83
C ALA A 222 -6.76 -1.13 6.02
N VAL A 223 -6.67 -2.31 6.65
CA VAL A 223 -6.33 -3.56 5.96
C VAL A 223 -7.33 -3.86 4.83
N ILE A 224 -8.63 -3.69 5.07
CA ILE A 224 -9.66 -3.85 4.02
C ILE A 224 -9.43 -2.87 2.87
N CYS A 225 -9.23 -1.57 3.16
CA CYS A 225 -9.01 -0.56 2.13
C CYS A 225 -7.76 -0.87 1.30
N THR A 226 -6.66 -1.25 1.95
CA THR A 226 -5.42 -1.62 1.25
C THR A 226 -5.58 -2.89 0.43
N ARG A 227 -6.37 -3.88 0.89
CA ARG A 227 -6.68 -5.09 0.09
C ARG A 227 -7.49 -4.76 -1.15
N VAL A 228 -8.41 -3.79 -1.09
CA VAL A 228 -9.14 -3.29 -2.28
C VAL A 228 -8.17 -2.68 -3.28
N LEU A 229 -7.29 -1.77 -2.83
CA LEU A 229 -6.29 -1.13 -3.68
C LEU A 229 -5.29 -2.14 -4.27
N SER A 230 -4.82 -3.10 -3.47
CA SER A 230 -3.93 -4.18 -3.91
C SER A 230 -4.57 -5.08 -4.96
N THR A 231 -5.87 -5.37 -4.81
CA THR A 231 -6.61 -6.19 -5.80
C THR A 231 -6.81 -5.42 -7.10
N ALA A 232 -7.15 -4.13 -7.03
CA ALA A 232 -7.26 -3.27 -8.21
C ALA A 232 -5.92 -3.15 -8.95
N TRP A 233 -4.81 -2.98 -8.22
CA TRP A 233 -3.48 -2.94 -8.80
C TRP A 233 -3.09 -4.27 -9.46
N ALA A 234 -3.36 -5.41 -8.81
CA ALA A 234 -3.07 -6.73 -9.37
C ALA A 234 -3.86 -7.02 -10.66
N ALA A 235 -5.07 -6.46 -10.81
CA ALA A 235 -5.82 -6.55 -12.05
C ALA A 235 -5.19 -5.68 -13.15
N TYR A 236 -4.83 -4.44 -12.82
CA TYR A 236 -4.16 -3.52 -13.74
C TYR A 236 -2.80 -4.04 -14.22
N SER A 237 -2.01 -4.66 -13.34
CA SER A 237 -0.66 -5.14 -13.68
C SER A 237 -0.66 -6.26 -14.73
N ILE A 238 -1.73 -7.07 -14.80
CA ILE A 238 -1.91 -8.09 -15.85
C ILE A 238 -2.07 -7.41 -17.22
N ASP A 239 -2.91 -6.39 -17.30
CA ASP A 239 -3.14 -5.62 -18.53
C ASP A 239 -1.86 -4.92 -18.98
N ASN A 240 -1.19 -4.23 -18.05
CA ASN A 240 0.07 -3.55 -18.30
C ASN A 240 1.19 -4.53 -18.77
N THR A 241 1.24 -5.73 -18.19
CA THR A 241 2.20 -6.77 -18.61
C THR A 241 1.95 -7.23 -20.04
N ARG A 242 0.69 -7.44 -20.43
CA ARG A 242 0.33 -7.80 -21.82
C ARG A 242 0.65 -6.69 -22.79
N TYR A 243 0.34 -5.45 -22.42
CA TYR A 243 0.66 -4.28 -23.20
C TYR A 243 2.18 -4.19 -23.47
N HIS A 244 3.01 -4.40 -22.45
CA HIS A 244 4.47 -4.45 -22.63
C HIS A 244 4.94 -5.66 -23.43
N GLU A 245 4.35 -6.85 -23.26
CA GLU A 245 4.68 -8.02 -24.08
C GLU A 245 4.48 -7.76 -25.58
N THR A 246 3.34 -7.19 -25.96
CA THR A 246 3.06 -6.86 -27.37
C THR A 246 4.01 -5.82 -27.93
N MET A 247 4.35 -4.83 -27.12
CA MET A 247 5.24 -3.74 -27.52
C MET A 247 6.69 -4.20 -27.63
N PHE A 248 7.16 -5.07 -26.73
CA PHE A 248 8.51 -5.65 -26.80
C PHE A 248 8.67 -6.56 -28.02
N ARG A 249 7.62 -7.32 -28.38
CA ARG A 249 7.63 -8.10 -29.62
C ARG A 249 7.76 -7.21 -30.85
N ALA A 250 6.97 -6.13 -30.91
CA ALA A 250 7.00 -5.17 -32.00
C ALA A 250 8.34 -4.40 -32.09
N LEU A 251 8.98 -4.11 -30.94
CA LEU A 251 10.24 -3.35 -30.90
C LEU A 251 11.49 -4.20 -31.15
N TYR A 252 11.50 -5.49 -30.74
CA TYR A 252 12.74 -6.28 -30.70
C TYR A 252 12.68 -7.61 -31.45
N ALA A 253 11.51 -8.25 -31.55
CA ALA A 253 11.39 -9.61 -32.07
C ALA A 253 10.96 -9.69 -33.55
N GLU A 254 10.30 -8.65 -34.07
CA GLU A 254 9.90 -8.60 -35.48
C GLU A 254 11.12 -8.45 -36.42
N PRO A 255 11.06 -9.02 -37.64
CA PRO A 255 12.21 -9.07 -38.56
C PRO A 255 12.62 -7.70 -39.11
N ASP A 256 11.74 -6.71 -39.04
CA ASP A 256 12.00 -5.34 -39.49
C ASP A 256 12.53 -4.45 -38.35
N THR A 257 13.04 -5.06 -37.27
CA THR A 257 13.57 -4.35 -36.10
C THR A 257 15.10 -4.42 -36.03
N PRO A 258 15.77 -3.41 -35.43
CA PRO A 258 17.24 -3.38 -35.31
C PRO A 258 17.85 -4.59 -34.61
N CYS A 259 17.08 -5.27 -33.75
CA CYS A 259 17.51 -6.45 -33.03
C CYS A 259 17.14 -7.75 -33.75
N SER A 260 15.92 -7.86 -34.29
CA SER A 260 15.39 -9.09 -34.91
C SER A 260 15.61 -10.35 -34.06
N PHE A 261 15.58 -10.20 -32.73
CA PHE A 261 15.92 -11.24 -31.77
C PHE A 261 15.07 -11.11 -30.51
N ASP A 262 14.35 -12.18 -30.16
CA ASP A 262 13.52 -12.21 -28.95
C ASP A 262 14.38 -12.50 -27.71
N LEU A 263 14.72 -11.45 -26.97
CA LEU A 263 15.43 -11.52 -25.69
C LEU A 263 14.57 -12.07 -24.55
N PHE A 264 13.24 -12.07 -24.68
CA PHE A 264 12.28 -12.35 -23.60
C PHE A 264 11.26 -13.45 -23.93
N PRO A 265 11.66 -14.58 -24.53
CA PRO A 265 10.70 -15.53 -25.12
C PRO A 265 9.76 -16.18 -24.11
N THR A 266 10.24 -16.37 -22.88
CA THR A 266 9.49 -17.01 -21.79
C THR A 266 9.20 -16.07 -20.61
N HIS A 267 9.82 -14.90 -20.55
CA HIS A 267 9.73 -13.99 -19.41
C HIS A 267 8.30 -13.48 -19.21
N PHE A 268 7.70 -12.82 -20.21
CA PHE A 268 6.35 -12.24 -20.11
C PHE A 268 5.27 -13.30 -19.88
N LYS A 269 5.37 -14.46 -20.51
CA LYS A 269 4.46 -15.59 -20.27
C LYS A 269 4.53 -16.05 -18.82
N THR A 270 5.73 -16.18 -18.25
CA THR A 270 5.92 -16.60 -16.86
C THR A 270 5.44 -15.52 -15.88
N ARG A 271 5.80 -14.25 -16.13
CA ARG A 271 5.33 -13.09 -15.36
C ARG A 271 3.80 -13.00 -15.34
N SER A 272 3.15 -13.13 -16.50
CA SER A 272 1.68 -13.10 -16.60
C SER A 272 1.01 -14.21 -15.80
N ALA A 273 1.59 -15.41 -15.77
CA ALA A 273 1.04 -16.54 -15.00
C ALA A 273 1.11 -16.26 -13.49
N PHE A 274 2.24 -15.72 -13.01
CA PHE A 274 2.38 -15.30 -11.62
C PHE A 274 1.50 -14.09 -11.28
N ALA A 275 1.33 -13.13 -12.18
CA ALA A 275 0.43 -11.99 -12.00
C ALA A 275 -1.04 -12.44 -11.87
N ILE A 276 -1.49 -13.40 -12.69
CA ILE A 276 -2.83 -14.01 -12.58
C ILE A 276 -2.99 -14.73 -11.23
N ALA A 277 -2.01 -15.54 -10.83
CA ALA A 277 -2.04 -16.21 -9.53
C ALA A 277 -2.08 -15.21 -8.37
N ASN A 278 -1.33 -14.10 -8.47
CA ASN A 278 -1.34 -13.02 -7.50
C ASN A 278 -2.70 -12.31 -7.43
N LEU A 279 -3.39 -12.09 -8.56
CA LEU A 279 -4.74 -11.54 -8.58
C LEU A 279 -5.73 -12.47 -7.86
N VAL A 280 -5.68 -13.78 -8.13
CA VAL A 280 -6.53 -14.77 -7.44
C VAL A 280 -6.29 -14.76 -5.93
N LEU A 281 -5.03 -14.71 -5.49
CA LEU A 281 -4.71 -14.60 -4.07
C LEU A 281 -5.16 -13.27 -3.45
N ASN A 282 -5.07 -12.15 -4.18
CA ASN A 282 -5.57 -10.86 -3.69
C ASN A 282 -7.09 -10.83 -3.58
N ALA A 283 -7.81 -11.35 -4.57
CA ALA A 283 -9.26 -11.43 -4.56
C ALA A 283 -9.78 -12.31 -3.42
N THR A 284 -9.20 -13.50 -3.23
CA THR A 284 -9.55 -14.40 -2.12
C THR A 284 -9.20 -13.78 -0.77
N ALA A 285 -8.01 -13.20 -0.62
CA ALA A 285 -7.61 -12.48 0.59
C ALA A 285 -8.59 -11.34 0.91
N LEU A 286 -9.01 -10.55 -0.08
CA LEU A 286 -9.99 -9.47 0.09
C LEU A 286 -11.34 -10.01 0.57
N LEU A 287 -11.87 -11.07 -0.05
CA LEU A 287 -13.14 -11.68 0.37
C LEU A 287 -13.10 -12.15 1.82
N PHE A 288 -12.04 -12.87 2.21
CA PHE A 288 -11.87 -13.33 3.59
C PHE A 288 -11.68 -12.16 4.56
N THR A 289 -10.87 -11.16 4.20
CA THR A 289 -10.63 -9.97 5.03
C THR A 289 -11.91 -9.18 5.24
N VAL A 290 -12.74 -8.99 4.21
CA VAL A 290 -14.02 -8.29 4.32
C VAL A 290 -15.00 -9.09 5.17
N TYR A 291 -15.09 -10.41 4.95
CA TYR A 291 -16.01 -11.28 5.71
C TYR A 291 -15.65 -11.34 7.20
N LEU A 292 -14.42 -11.75 7.53
CA LEU A 292 -13.96 -11.84 8.92
C LEU A 292 -13.82 -10.47 9.55
N GLY A 293 -13.40 -9.46 8.80
CA GLY A 293 -13.31 -8.08 9.26
C GLY A 293 -14.68 -7.53 9.67
N ARG A 294 -15.75 -7.80 8.90
CA ARG A 294 -17.12 -7.43 9.29
C ARG A 294 -17.55 -8.10 10.59
N LEU A 295 -17.26 -9.41 10.76
CA LEU A 295 -17.57 -10.14 11.98
C LEU A 295 -16.82 -9.58 13.20
N LEU A 296 -15.52 -9.32 13.05
CA LEU A 296 -14.70 -8.73 14.11
C LEU A 296 -15.17 -7.32 14.46
N ILE A 297 -15.48 -6.48 13.47
CA ILE A 297 -16.00 -5.13 13.70
C ILE A 297 -17.35 -5.20 14.43
N LYS A 298 -18.23 -6.15 14.10
CA LYS A 298 -19.51 -6.33 14.81
C LYS A 298 -19.26 -6.67 16.28
N ASN A 299 -18.43 -7.68 16.56
CA ASN A 299 -18.11 -8.09 17.92
C ASN A 299 -17.44 -6.96 18.71
N PHE A 300 -16.47 -6.25 18.12
CA PHE A 300 -15.80 -5.13 18.78
C PHE A 300 -16.75 -3.97 19.07
N LYS A 301 -17.71 -3.67 18.19
CA LYS A 301 -18.75 -2.68 18.47
C LYS A 301 -19.62 -3.09 19.66
N GLU A 302 -20.04 -4.34 19.72
CA GLU A 302 -20.83 -4.84 20.86
C GLU A 302 -20.04 -4.68 22.17
N TYR A 303 -18.75 -5.07 22.20
CA TYR A 303 -17.92 -4.89 23.39
C TYR A 303 -17.67 -3.43 23.78
N THR A 304 -17.46 -2.54 22.81
CA THR A 304 -17.22 -1.11 23.06
C THR A 304 -18.49 -0.41 23.54
N PHE A 305 -19.65 -0.70 22.95
CA PHE A 305 -20.89 0.03 23.24
C PHE A 305 -21.71 -0.55 24.41
N GLN A 306 -21.58 -1.83 24.74
CA GLN A 306 -22.30 -2.42 25.87
C GLN A 306 -21.85 -1.89 27.23
N ARG A 307 -20.64 -1.32 27.34
CA ARG A 307 -20.11 -0.82 28.62
C ARG A 307 -20.55 0.60 28.96
N VAL A 308 -20.76 1.44 27.94
CA VAL A 308 -21.07 2.86 28.10
C VAL A 308 -21.97 3.24 26.94
N GLY A 309 -23.29 3.16 27.11
CA GLY A 309 -24.24 3.56 26.07
C GLY A 309 -24.03 5.04 25.71
N PRO A 310 -23.38 5.38 24.58
CA PRO A 310 -22.95 6.75 24.35
C PRO A 310 -24.09 7.58 23.76
N PRO A 311 -24.18 8.87 24.10
CA PRO A 311 -25.10 9.78 23.41
C PRO A 311 -24.75 9.88 21.92
N GLN A 312 -25.77 10.01 21.06
CA GLN A 312 -25.62 9.96 19.59
C GLN A 312 -24.61 10.99 19.03
N GLY A 313 -24.45 12.14 19.68
CA GLY A 313 -23.47 13.16 19.30
C GLY A 313 -22.02 12.66 19.39
N ILE A 314 -21.68 11.89 20.44
CA ILE A 314 -20.32 11.37 20.65
C ILE A 314 -20.00 10.28 19.61
N ILE A 315 -20.99 9.47 19.22
CA ILE A 315 -20.82 8.43 18.19
C ILE A 315 -20.37 9.03 16.86
N ARG A 316 -20.89 10.20 16.47
CA ARG A 316 -20.48 10.89 15.24
C ARG A 316 -19.02 11.33 15.29
N ILE A 317 -18.60 11.95 16.40
CA ILE A 317 -17.22 12.40 16.60
C ILE A 317 -16.26 11.20 16.62
N TYR A 318 -16.66 10.12 17.29
CA TYR A 318 -15.90 8.88 17.33
C TYR A 318 -15.69 8.28 15.93
N ARG A 319 -16.66 8.36 15.01
CA ARG A 319 -16.46 7.93 13.62
C ARG A 319 -15.42 8.76 12.87
N PHE A 320 -15.36 10.07 13.08
CA PHE A 320 -14.30 10.91 12.51
C PHE A 320 -12.93 10.55 13.08
N PHE A 321 -12.86 10.34 14.40
CA PHE A 321 -11.66 9.81 15.07
C PHE A 321 -11.20 8.49 14.42
N LEU A 322 -12.08 7.50 14.26
CA LEU A 322 -11.70 6.24 13.63
C LEU A 322 -11.20 6.45 12.19
N THR A 323 -11.86 7.33 11.43
CA THR A 323 -11.50 7.63 10.03
C THR A 323 -10.11 8.24 9.92
N ILE A 324 -9.76 9.20 10.78
CA ILE A 324 -8.40 9.77 10.78
C ILE A 324 -7.35 8.71 11.11
N PHE A 325 -7.61 7.73 11.99
CA PHE A 325 -6.67 6.63 12.22
C PHE A 325 -6.47 5.75 10.99
N VAL A 326 -7.54 5.42 10.27
CA VAL A 326 -7.44 4.67 9.01
C VAL A 326 -6.57 5.42 8.03
N LEU A 327 -6.85 6.72 7.83
CA LEU A 327 -6.11 7.57 6.90
C LEU A 327 -4.65 7.74 7.32
N LEU A 328 -4.36 7.88 8.61
CA LEU A 328 -2.99 7.91 9.13
C LEU A 328 -2.24 6.63 8.79
N GLN A 329 -2.81 5.45 9.05
CA GLN A 329 -2.15 4.18 8.74
C GLN A 329 -1.91 3.99 7.24
N LEU A 330 -2.89 4.37 6.40
CA LEU A 330 -2.73 4.34 4.95
C LEU A 330 -1.66 5.34 4.49
N SER A 331 -1.64 6.54 5.05
CA SER A 331 -0.68 7.59 4.69
C SER A 331 0.75 7.15 4.95
N VAL A 332 1.01 6.48 6.08
CA VAL A 332 2.35 6.00 6.43
C VAL A 332 2.88 5.07 5.35
N PHE A 333 2.08 4.08 4.94
CA PHE A 333 2.49 3.16 3.90
C PHE A 333 2.69 3.88 2.55
N PHE A 334 1.67 4.56 2.03
CA PHE A 334 1.75 5.17 0.70
C PHE A 334 2.80 6.27 0.61
N LEU A 335 2.97 7.07 1.66
CA LEU A 335 3.99 8.12 1.71
C LEU A 335 5.38 7.53 1.77
N VAL A 336 5.65 6.56 2.67
CA VAL A 336 6.97 5.92 2.75
C VAL A 336 7.30 5.18 1.46
N THR A 337 6.34 4.48 0.85
CA THR A 337 6.56 3.79 -0.43
C THR A 337 6.81 4.78 -1.58
N ALA A 338 6.03 5.86 -1.71
CA ALA A 338 6.28 6.88 -2.73
C ALA A 338 7.69 7.49 -2.58
N VAL A 339 8.06 7.83 -1.36
CA VAL A 339 9.36 8.40 -0.99
C VAL A 339 10.49 7.41 -1.27
N ALA A 340 10.32 6.13 -0.94
CA ALA A 340 11.30 5.09 -1.19
C ALA A 340 11.49 4.82 -2.70
N LEU A 341 10.39 4.66 -3.45
CA LEU A 341 10.45 4.44 -4.90
C LEU A 341 11.14 5.60 -5.62
N TRP A 342 10.78 6.84 -5.27
CA TRP A 342 11.40 8.04 -5.82
C TRP A 342 12.90 8.08 -5.53
N THR A 343 13.30 7.84 -4.27
CA THR A 343 14.70 7.88 -3.87
C THR A 343 15.52 6.77 -4.51
N THR A 344 14.99 5.56 -4.61
CA THR A 344 15.67 4.46 -5.32
C THR A 344 15.85 4.80 -6.80
N TRP A 345 14.87 5.44 -7.43
CA TRP A 345 14.98 5.89 -8.82
C TRP A 345 16.02 7.01 -8.98
N LEU A 346 16.04 7.97 -8.05
CA LEU A 346 16.94 9.12 -8.11
C LEU A 346 18.39 8.77 -7.79
N LEU A 347 18.64 7.82 -6.87
CA LEU A 347 20.00 7.48 -6.41
C LEU A 347 20.65 6.34 -7.21
N ASN A 348 19.86 5.42 -7.76
CA ASN A 348 20.39 4.25 -8.47
C ASN A 348 20.08 4.27 -9.97
N GLY A 349 19.41 5.33 -10.47
CA GLY A 349 19.04 5.45 -11.87
C GLY A 349 19.95 6.38 -12.68
N PRO A 350 19.74 6.46 -14.00
CA PRO A 350 20.51 7.32 -14.92
C PRO A 350 20.42 8.81 -14.57
N LEU A 351 19.44 9.20 -13.75
CA LEU A 351 19.16 10.58 -13.37
C LEU A 351 20.15 11.20 -12.38
N VAL A 352 21.02 10.41 -11.75
CA VAL A 352 22.05 10.93 -10.83
C VAL A 352 22.92 11.95 -11.55
N HIS A 353 23.21 11.72 -12.83
CA HIS A 353 24.10 12.57 -13.63
C HIS A 353 23.42 13.81 -14.20
N ILE A 354 22.08 13.81 -14.30
CA ILE A 354 21.30 14.88 -14.96
C ILE A 354 20.76 15.88 -13.93
N SER A 355 20.57 15.47 -12.68
CA SER A 355 19.90 16.31 -11.69
C SER A 355 20.86 17.29 -10.98
N LEU A 356 20.70 18.59 -11.28
CA LEU A 356 21.40 19.69 -10.60
C LEU A 356 21.01 19.84 -9.11
N HIS A 357 19.84 19.34 -8.71
CA HIS A 357 19.25 19.57 -7.38
C HIS A 357 19.18 18.32 -6.48
N THR A 358 19.99 17.29 -6.74
CA THR A 358 20.16 16.08 -5.91
C THR A 358 20.22 16.34 -4.40
N PRO A 359 20.99 17.32 -3.88
CA PRO A 359 21.06 17.55 -2.43
C PRO A 359 19.73 17.98 -1.82
N ILE A 360 18.92 18.77 -2.55
CA ILE A 360 17.62 19.24 -2.07
C ILE A 360 16.64 18.06 -1.98
N TYR A 361 16.62 17.19 -2.99
CA TYR A 361 15.77 15.99 -2.96
C TYR A 361 16.15 15.04 -1.82
N LYS A 362 17.45 14.86 -1.59
CA LYS A 362 17.96 14.05 -0.47
C LYS A 362 17.56 14.66 0.88
N ALA A 363 17.66 15.98 1.04
CA ALA A 363 17.25 16.67 2.26
C ALA A 363 15.74 16.51 2.53
N LEU A 364 14.91 16.66 1.49
CA LEU A 364 13.45 16.47 1.58
C LEU A 364 13.07 15.03 1.96
N PHE A 365 13.78 14.04 1.42
CA PHE A 365 13.62 12.64 1.79
C PHE A 365 13.94 12.39 3.27
N ILE A 366 15.12 12.82 3.73
CA ILE A 366 15.54 12.66 5.13
C ILE A 366 14.55 13.37 6.05
N PHE A 367 14.15 14.60 5.71
CA PHE A 367 13.15 15.35 6.44
C PHE A 367 11.85 14.57 6.58
N THR A 368 11.33 14.02 5.48
CA THR A 368 10.07 13.26 5.48
C THR A 368 10.16 12.02 6.37
N ILE A 369 11.23 11.23 6.27
CA ILE A 369 11.39 10.02 7.10
C ILE A 369 11.52 10.36 8.59
N VAL A 370 12.29 11.40 8.93
CA VAL A 370 12.54 11.79 10.34
C VAL A 370 11.30 12.44 10.97
N SER A 371 10.56 13.25 10.22
CA SER A 371 9.38 13.95 10.73
C SER A 371 8.10 13.11 10.71
N LEU A 372 8.06 12.00 9.97
CA LEU A 372 6.89 11.12 9.87
C LEU A 372 6.52 10.41 11.19
N PRO A 373 7.43 9.81 11.97
CA PRO A 373 7.08 9.23 13.27
C PRO A 373 6.54 10.27 14.28
N PRO A 374 7.19 11.44 14.48
CA PRO A 374 6.62 12.51 15.29
C PRO A 374 5.24 12.96 14.80
N TRP A 375 5.05 13.08 13.49
CA TRP A 375 3.76 13.45 12.90
C TRP A 375 2.64 12.46 13.23
N ILE A 376 2.89 11.15 13.12
CA ILE A 376 1.92 10.11 13.50
C ILE A 376 1.60 10.21 15.00
N VAL A 377 2.63 10.34 15.84
CA VAL A 377 2.46 10.43 17.30
C VAL A 377 1.65 11.67 17.66
N MET A 378 1.94 12.82 17.06
CA MET A 378 1.16 14.05 17.24
C MET A 378 -0.29 13.85 16.81
N GLY A 379 -0.56 13.28 15.64
CA GLY A 379 -1.92 12.98 15.19
C GLY A 379 -2.67 12.05 16.16
N TRP A 380 -2.02 10.99 16.63
CA TRP A 380 -2.61 10.05 17.57
C TRP A 380 -2.98 10.71 18.91
N TYR A 381 -2.03 11.41 19.53
CA TYR A 381 -2.24 12.05 20.82
C TYR A 381 -3.16 13.27 20.73
N ALA A 382 -3.07 14.06 19.66
CA ALA A 382 -3.90 15.25 19.45
C ALA A 382 -5.37 14.90 19.43
N VAL A 383 -5.77 13.89 18.63
CA VAL A 383 -7.18 13.52 18.53
C VAL A 383 -7.64 12.79 19.79
N ARG A 384 -6.82 11.91 20.39
CA ARG A 384 -7.20 11.14 21.57
C ARG A 384 -7.39 12.00 22.82
N ARG A 385 -6.53 13.00 23.03
CA ARG A 385 -6.55 13.86 24.23
C ARG A 385 -7.22 15.22 24.00
N GLU A 386 -7.76 15.44 22.80
CA GLU A 386 -8.31 16.74 22.36
C GLU A 386 -7.33 17.92 22.57
N LEU A 387 -6.04 17.69 22.37
CA LEU A 387 -5.00 18.70 22.60
C LEU A 387 -4.89 19.64 21.39
N ARG A 388 -5.49 20.84 21.50
CA ARG A 388 -5.49 21.86 20.43
C ARG A 388 -4.10 22.21 19.91
N SER A 389 -3.10 22.32 20.80
CA SER A 389 -1.72 22.66 20.39
C SER A 389 -1.07 21.54 19.55
N LEU A 390 -1.20 20.27 19.97
CA LEU A 390 -0.69 19.14 19.18
C LEU A 390 -1.45 18.98 17.85
N MET A 391 -2.75 19.28 17.82
CA MET A 391 -3.53 19.27 16.59
C MET A 391 -3.08 20.36 15.61
N ALA A 392 -2.79 21.57 16.11
CA ALA A 392 -2.23 22.64 15.30
C ALA A 392 -0.85 22.25 14.73
N GLY A 393 0.01 21.63 15.55
CA GLY A 393 1.30 21.09 15.09
C GLY A 393 1.16 19.99 14.04
N PHE A 394 0.23 19.05 14.24
CA PHE A 394 -0.10 18.00 13.27
C PHE A 394 -0.54 18.59 11.93
N LEU A 395 -1.48 19.54 11.96
CA LEU A 395 -1.99 20.21 10.76
C LEU A 395 -0.89 21.01 10.06
N ALA A 396 -0.06 21.75 10.80
CA ALA A 396 1.05 22.50 10.23
C ALA A 396 2.02 21.59 9.46
N VAL A 397 2.41 20.44 10.04
CA VAL A 397 3.27 19.46 9.36
C VAL A 397 2.56 18.82 8.16
N SER A 398 1.26 18.52 8.26
CA SER A 398 0.47 18.04 7.11
C SER A 398 0.44 19.04 5.95
N PHE A 399 0.26 20.34 6.23
CA PHE A 399 0.32 21.39 5.21
C PHE A 399 1.72 21.50 4.59
N ILE A 400 2.78 21.39 5.40
CA ILE A 400 4.17 21.35 4.90
C ILE A 400 4.35 20.17 3.95
N TYR A 401 3.89 18.97 4.31
CA TYR A 401 3.95 17.82 3.39
C TYR A 401 3.19 18.09 2.09
N ILE A 402 1.93 18.53 2.16
CA ILE A 402 1.13 18.83 0.95
C ILE A 402 1.86 19.86 0.07
N ALA A 403 2.41 20.92 0.66
CA ALA A 403 3.16 21.94 -0.05
C ALA A 403 4.45 21.39 -0.67
N CYS A 404 5.28 20.67 0.09
CA CYS A 404 6.51 20.05 -0.40
C CYS A 404 6.24 19.09 -1.57
N TRP A 405 5.22 18.23 -1.47
CA TRP A 405 4.82 17.33 -2.56
C TRP A 405 4.28 18.07 -3.77
N SER A 406 3.53 19.15 -3.57
CA SER A 406 3.03 19.97 -4.67
C SER A 406 4.19 20.67 -5.41
N ILE A 407 5.19 21.17 -4.67
CA ILE A 407 6.38 21.80 -5.24
C ILE A 407 7.24 20.79 -6.02
N MET A 408 7.26 19.50 -5.62
CA MET A 408 7.99 18.47 -6.36
C MET A 408 7.55 18.36 -7.84
N PHE A 409 6.29 18.66 -8.16
CA PHE A 409 5.81 18.71 -9.54
C PHE A 409 6.40 19.85 -10.37
N TYR A 410 7.07 20.83 -9.77
CA TYR A 410 7.86 21.82 -10.51
C TYR A 410 9.11 21.18 -11.15
N SER A 411 9.63 20.11 -10.55
CA SER A 411 10.79 19.39 -11.07
C SER A 411 10.45 18.62 -12.35
N GLN A 412 11.19 18.92 -13.43
CA GLN A 412 11.07 18.19 -14.71
C GLN A 412 11.37 16.70 -14.55
N VAL A 413 12.36 16.35 -13.72
CA VAL A 413 12.75 14.97 -13.42
C VAL A 413 11.59 14.21 -12.77
N TYR A 414 10.93 14.84 -11.79
CA TYR A 414 9.81 14.25 -11.08
C TYR A 414 8.60 14.04 -12.00
N ARG A 415 8.28 15.05 -12.81
CA ARG A 415 7.21 14.96 -13.83
C ARG A 415 7.47 13.86 -14.84
N TRP A 416 8.71 13.72 -15.30
CA TRP A 416 9.10 12.67 -16.21
C TRP A 416 8.86 11.29 -15.60
N THR A 417 9.39 11.02 -14.41
CA THR A 417 9.16 9.75 -13.71
C THR A 417 7.68 9.51 -13.43
N PHE A 418 6.91 10.54 -13.11
CA PHE A 418 5.47 10.44 -12.90
C PHE A 418 4.72 10.00 -14.17
N ILE A 419 5.12 10.48 -15.34
CA ILE A 419 4.47 10.12 -16.62
C ILE A 419 4.91 8.73 -17.08
N THR A 420 6.19 8.40 -16.92
CA THR A 420 6.77 7.14 -17.42
C THR A 420 6.44 5.95 -16.52
N TRP A 421 6.39 6.15 -15.20
CA TRP A 421 6.22 5.06 -14.23
C TRP A 421 4.85 5.09 -13.56
N VAL A 422 3.90 4.36 -14.13
CA VAL A 422 2.48 4.35 -13.69
C VAL A 422 2.31 3.92 -12.23
N PHE A 423 3.03 2.89 -11.77
CA PHE A 423 2.92 2.45 -10.37
C PHE A 423 3.32 3.54 -9.39
N PHE A 424 4.44 4.21 -9.66
CA PHE A 424 4.90 5.33 -8.87
C PHE A 424 3.88 6.48 -8.86
N ALA A 425 3.29 6.80 -10.01
CA ALA A 425 2.23 7.80 -10.12
C ALA A 425 1.01 7.44 -9.25
N CYS A 426 0.51 6.21 -9.35
CA CYS A 426 -0.64 5.74 -8.57
C CYS A 426 -0.37 5.78 -7.05
N VAL A 427 0.80 5.32 -6.60
CA VAL A 427 1.18 5.34 -5.18
C VAL A 427 1.33 6.78 -4.67
N THR A 428 1.90 7.67 -5.48
CA THR A 428 2.03 9.10 -5.17
C THR A 428 0.67 9.78 -5.06
N VAL A 429 -0.22 9.56 -6.03
CA VAL A 429 -1.58 10.12 -6.03
C VAL A 429 -2.37 9.59 -4.83
N ALA A 430 -2.31 8.28 -4.56
CA ALA A 430 -2.96 7.69 -3.39
C ALA A 430 -2.44 8.31 -2.08
N SER A 431 -1.12 8.49 -1.96
CA SER A 431 -0.51 9.15 -0.81
C SER A 431 -1.03 10.58 -0.63
N PHE A 432 -1.04 11.37 -1.71
CA PHE A 432 -1.50 12.74 -1.71
C PHE A 432 -2.99 12.86 -1.33
N VAL A 433 -3.85 12.01 -1.92
CA VAL A 433 -5.29 11.97 -1.60
C VAL A 433 -5.52 11.60 -0.14
N VAL A 434 -4.85 10.56 0.36
CA VAL A 434 -4.99 10.14 1.77
C VAL A 434 -4.50 11.24 2.72
N LEU A 435 -3.42 11.95 2.38
CA LEU A 435 -2.90 13.06 3.18
C LEU A 435 -3.85 14.26 3.23
N VAL A 436 -4.45 14.63 2.08
CA VAL A 436 -5.48 15.68 2.01
C VAL A 436 -6.71 15.29 2.82
N LEU A 437 -7.22 14.06 2.66
CA LEU A 437 -8.34 13.57 3.45
C LEU A 437 -8.02 13.55 4.94
N ALA A 438 -6.83 13.10 5.34
CA ALA A 438 -6.40 13.11 6.74
C ALA A 438 -6.41 14.52 7.33
N THR A 439 -5.94 15.50 6.55
CA THR A 439 -5.93 16.92 6.94
C THR A 439 -7.36 17.47 7.10
N VAL A 440 -8.26 17.18 6.16
CA VAL A 440 -9.68 17.58 6.24
C VAL A 440 -10.35 16.98 7.48
N PHE A 441 -10.21 15.67 7.71
CA PHE A 441 -10.78 15.02 8.90
C PHE A 441 -10.15 15.50 10.20
N ALA A 442 -8.86 15.88 10.20
CA ALA A 442 -8.21 16.49 11.35
C ALA A 442 -8.79 17.87 11.69
N VAL A 443 -9.06 18.70 10.69
CA VAL A 443 -9.77 19.99 10.87
C VAL A 443 -11.18 19.74 11.41
N LEU A 444 -11.92 18.77 10.86
CA LEU A 444 -13.25 18.42 11.37
C LEU A 444 -13.20 17.94 12.83
N CYS A 445 -12.19 17.14 13.21
CA CYS A 445 -11.96 16.76 14.60
C CYS A 445 -11.66 17.99 15.47
N TRP A 446 -10.77 18.89 15.04
CA TRP A 446 -10.41 20.09 15.78
C TRP A 446 -11.61 20.99 16.07
N LEU A 447 -12.47 21.22 15.07
CA LEU A 447 -13.70 22.01 15.24
C LEU A 447 -14.72 21.38 16.21
N ASN A 448 -14.59 20.09 16.50
CA ASN A 448 -15.45 19.37 17.43
C ASN A 448 -14.82 19.09 18.80
N PHE A 449 -13.62 19.62 19.09
CA PHE A 449 -12.98 19.49 20.41
C PHE A 449 -13.78 20.22 21.50
N GLY A 450 -13.81 19.64 22.70
CA GLY A 450 -14.56 20.14 23.86
C GLY A 450 -15.96 19.55 24.00
N LYS A 451 -16.41 18.69 23.07
CA LYS A 451 -17.74 18.05 23.11
C LYS A 451 -17.78 16.74 23.91
N GLY A 452 -16.80 16.50 24.78
CA GLY A 452 -16.79 15.38 25.73
C GLY A 452 -16.22 14.05 25.21
N LEU A 453 -15.58 13.99 24.04
CA LEU A 453 -14.95 12.75 23.54
C LEU A 453 -13.82 12.31 24.48
N ARG A 454 -13.00 13.24 24.98
CA ARG A 454 -11.94 12.95 25.96
C ARG A 454 -12.49 12.27 27.21
N GLN A 455 -13.56 12.80 27.78
CA GLN A 455 -14.14 12.25 29.01
C GLN A 455 -14.72 10.86 28.78
N PHE A 456 -15.33 10.62 27.61
CA PHE A 456 -15.79 9.30 27.20
C PHE A 456 -14.62 8.29 27.08
N LEU A 457 -13.53 8.68 26.43
CA LEU A 457 -12.35 7.81 26.27
C LEU A 457 -11.61 7.55 27.59
N ASP A 458 -11.55 8.54 28.48
CA ASP A 458 -10.95 8.40 29.80
C ASP A 458 -11.80 7.47 30.70
N ALA A 459 -13.14 7.58 30.63
CA ALA A 459 -14.06 6.66 31.31
C ALA A 459 -13.93 5.23 30.77
N GLU A 460 -13.85 5.05 29.45
CA GLU A 460 -13.64 3.74 28.82
C GLU A 460 -12.30 3.13 29.26
N ALA A 461 -11.22 3.92 29.29
CA ALA A 461 -9.91 3.47 29.73
C ALA A 461 -9.89 3.09 31.22
N ALA A 462 -10.57 3.85 32.08
CA ALA A 462 -10.70 3.56 33.49
C ALA A 462 -11.48 2.26 33.74
N LEU A 463 -12.62 2.08 33.07
CA LEU A 463 -13.43 0.85 33.11
C LEU A 463 -12.65 -0.37 32.60
N ALA A 464 -11.89 -0.20 31.52
CA ALA A 464 -11.05 -1.27 30.97
C ALA A 464 -9.91 -1.66 31.92
N LYS A 465 -9.34 -0.71 32.67
CA LYS A 465 -8.27 -0.96 33.66
C LYS A 465 -8.80 -1.68 34.90
N ALA A 466 -10.01 -1.37 35.33
CA ALA A 466 -10.64 -1.97 36.50
C ALA A 466 -11.21 -3.38 36.24
N ASN A 467 -11.05 -3.93 35.03
CA ASN A 467 -11.62 -5.23 34.64
C ASN A 467 -13.11 -5.37 34.95
N PHE A 468 -13.87 -4.27 34.92
CA PHE A 468 -15.32 -4.35 35.05
C PHE A 468 -15.85 -5.17 33.86
N THR A 469 -16.21 -6.43 34.14
CA THR A 469 -17.09 -7.20 33.30
C THR A 469 -18.41 -6.46 33.36
N PRO A 470 -18.94 -5.93 32.24
CA PRO A 470 -20.28 -5.36 32.26
C PRO A 470 -21.18 -6.49 32.77
N GLU A 471 -21.70 -6.32 33.98
CA GLU A 471 -22.79 -7.15 34.44
C GLU A 471 -23.89 -6.86 33.44
N VAL A 472 -24.16 -7.84 32.57
CA VAL A 472 -25.30 -7.78 31.67
C VAL A 472 -26.48 -7.83 32.61
N PHE A 473 -26.95 -6.65 33.04
CA PHE A 473 -28.21 -6.54 33.72
C PHE A 473 -29.24 -7.06 32.72
N SER A 474 -29.63 -8.32 32.89
CA SER A 474 -30.64 -9.01 32.09
C SER A 474 -31.99 -8.35 32.33
N GLN A 475 -32.16 -7.14 31.84
CA GLN A 475 -33.33 -6.31 32.08
C GLN A 475 -34.60 -6.92 31.47
N GLU A 476 -34.45 -7.87 30.52
CA GLU A 476 -35.55 -8.58 29.88
C GLU A 476 -36.24 -9.64 30.74
N GLN A 477 -35.60 -10.23 31.75
CA GLN A 477 -36.28 -11.24 32.59
C GLN A 477 -37.16 -10.61 33.67
N THR A 478 -36.86 -9.38 34.11
CA THR A 478 -37.67 -8.72 35.12
C THR A 478 -38.89 -8.05 34.51
N ALA A 479 -38.83 -7.47 33.31
CA ALA A 479 -40.01 -6.83 32.70
C ALA A 479 -41.16 -7.83 32.43
N THR A 480 -40.82 -9.05 32.02
CA THR A 480 -41.83 -10.10 31.72
C THR A 480 -42.36 -10.79 32.98
N LYS A 481 -41.53 -10.99 34.01
CA LYS A 481 -42.01 -11.49 35.32
C LYS A 481 -42.73 -10.43 36.13
N LEU A 482 -42.36 -9.15 36.01
CA LEU A 482 -43.05 -8.05 36.67
C LEU A 482 -44.39 -7.78 35.98
N SER A 483 -44.51 -7.95 34.66
CA SER A 483 -45.82 -7.90 33.99
C SER A 483 -46.73 -9.05 34.40
N ASP A 484 -46.22 -10.28 34.51
CA ASP A 484 -47.02 -11.44 34.96
C ASP A 484 -47.42 -11.34 36.44
N VAL A 485 -46.56 -10.78 37.30
CA VAL A 485 -46.87 -10.56 38.73
C VAL A 485 -47.79 -9.34 38.94
N LEU A 486 -47.70 -8.29 38.11
CA LEU A 486 -48.64 -7.15 38.18
C LEU A 486 -50.02 -7.44 37.56
N SER A 487 -50.17 -8.50 36.76
CA SER A 487 -51.49 -8.90 36.25
C SER A 487 -52.37 -9.63 37.26
N ASP A 488 -51.84 -10.07 38.42
CA ASP A 488 -52.62 -10.82 39.43
C ASP A 488 -52.84 -10.07 40.76
N HIS A 489 -52.26 -8.89 40.94
CA HIS A 489 -52.53 -8.05 42.10
C HIS A 489 -53.48 -6.89 41.77
N LYS A 490 -54.71 -7.03 42.27
CA LYS A 490 -55.68 -5.93 42.46
C LYS A 490 -54.95 -4.70 42.99
N VAL A 491 -55.02 -3.64 42.19
CA VAL A 491 -54.62 -2.25 42.45
C VAL A 491 -54.65 -1.90 43.94
N TYR A 492 -53.48 -1.91 44.58
CA TYR A 492 -53.22 -1.00 45.70
C TYR A 492 -52.45 0.19 45.13
N SER A 493 -53.09 1.35 45.26
CA SER A 493 -52.58 2.68 44.93
C SER A 493 -51.16 2.87 45.47
N PHE A 494 -50.16 2.79 44.59
CA PHE A 494 -48.80 3.16 44.92
C PHE A 494 -48.72 4.69 45.07
N GLY A 495 -48.12 5.12 46.18
CA GLY A 495 -48.10 6.49 46.66
C GLY A 495 -47.69 7.51 45.60
N THR A 496 -48.47 8.58 45.56
CA THR A 496 -48.16 9.82 44.84
C THR A 496 -46.76 10.30 45.21
N VAL A 497 -45.90 10.46 44.21
CA VAL A 497 -44.67 11.25 44.31
C VAL A 497 -45.09 12.68 44.67
N LYS A 498 -44.95 13.06 45.93
CA LYS A 498 -45.05 14.46 46.34
C LYS A 498 -43.77 15.14 45.88
N GLN A 499 -43.89 15.91 44.80
CA GLN A 499 -42.93 16.94 44.46
C GLN A 499 -43.02 18.02 45.54
N ASP A 500 -41.94 18.26 46.28
CA ASP A 500 -41.89 19.36 47.25
C ASP A 500 -42.09 20.67 46.49
N ILE A 501 -43.24 21.32 46.70
CA ILE A 501 -43.67 22.55 46.02
C ILE A 501 -42.98 23.79 46.65
N ASN A 502 -41.97 23.58 47.50
CA ASN A 502 -41.32 24.63 48.29
C ASN A 502 -39.85 24.81 47.94
N TRP A 503 -39.46 24.50 46.69
CA TRP A 503 -38.12 24.79 46.19
C TRP A 503 -38.03 26.26 45.77
N ASP A 504 -37.28 27.04 46.54
CA ASP A 504 -37.00 28.45 46.27
C ASP A 504 -35.83 28.58 45.27
N PRO A 505 -36.03 29.14 44.07
CA PRO A 505 -35.02 29.22 43.02
C PRO A 505 -33.79 30.09 43.35
N ASP A 506 -33.79 30.84 44.45
CA ASP A 506 -32.67 31.69 44.85
C ASP A 506 -31.62 30.99 45.74
N ASP A 507 -31.83 29.74 46.14
CA ASP A 507 -30.86 29.00 46.94
C ASP A 507 -29.82 28.29 46.05
N ALA A 508 -28.55 28.70 46.14
CA ALA A 508 -27.47 28.37 45.21
C ALA A 508 -26.89 26.94 45.36
N GLY A 509 -27.75 25.93 45.57
CA GLY A 509 -27.39 24.53 45.68
C GLY A 509 -28.08 23.65 44.64
N PRO A 510 -27.42 22.60 44.10
CA PRO A 510 -28.07 21.66 43.20
C PRO A 510 -29.18 20.86 43.95
N PRO A 511 -30.31 20.55 43.29
CA PRO A 511 -31.42 19.86 43.94
C PRO A 511 -30.99 18.47 44.41
N ILE A 512 -31.18 18.20 45.71
CA ILE A 512 -30.92 16.91 46.32
C ILE A 512 -32.14 16.01 46.07
N ILE A 513 -32.01 15.04 45.17
CA ILE A 513 -33.02 14.01 44.97
C ILE A 513 -32.79 12.93 46.02
N VAL A 514 -33.58 12.94 47.09
CA VAL A 514 -33.58 11.89 48.12
C VAL A 514 -34.47 10.75 47.64
N ILE A 515 -33.86 9.64 47.20
CA ILE A 515 -34.59 8.39 46.96
C ILE A 515 -34.64 7.64 48.28
N GLY A 516 -35.76 7.75 48.98
CA GLY A 516 -36.01 6.96 50.19
C GLY A 516 -36.18 5.49 49.83
N LEU A 517 -35.23 4.65 50.22
CA LEU A 517 -35.45 3.20 50.29
C LEU A 517 -36.24 2.94 51.56
N GLN A 518 -37.55 2.81 51.39
CA GLN A 518 -38.46 2.46 52.48
C GLN A 518 -38.29 0.97 52.77
N ASN A 519 -37.51 0.65 53.80
CA ASN A 519 -37.46 -0.70 54.36
C ASN A 519 -38.77 -0.93 55.13
N GLU A 520 -39.68 -1.71 54.55
CA GLU A 520 -40.80 -2.30 55.29
C GLU A 520 -40.26 -3.31 56.30
N HIS A 521 -40.29 -2.93 57.57
CA HIS A 521 -39.99 -3.78 58.70
C HIS A 521 -41.31 -4.44 59.13
N ASP A 522 -41.59 -5.63 58.59
CA ASP A 522 -42.78 -6.39 58.96
C ASP A 522 -42.59 -6.97 60.38
N THR A 523 -43.42 -6.49 61.30
CA THR A 523 -43.46 -6.96 62.70
C THR A 523 -44.64 -7.91 62.84
N SER A 524 -44.39 -9.21 62.71
CA SER A 524 -45.39 -10.23 63.06
C SER A 524 -45.41 -10.42 64.58
N GLN A 525 -46.40 -9.81 65.23
CA GLN A 525 -46.90 -10.26 66.53
C GLN A 525 -47.49 -11.67 66.37
N ARG A 526 -47.16 -12.56 67.31
CA ARG A 526 -47.76 -13.88 67.49
C ARG A 526 -48.30 -13.92 68.92
N ASP A 527 -49.61 -13.83 69.04
CA ASP A 527 -50.36 -14.24 70.23
C ASP A 527 -51.07 -15.57 69.92
N GLU A 528 -51.14 -16.41 70.96
CA GLU A 528 -51.69 -17.77 71.08
C GLU A 528 -50.80 -18.97 70.71
#